data_AF-A0A5R9GBX9-F1
#
_entry.id   AF-A0A5R9GBX9-F1
#
_cell.length_a   1.000
_cell.length_b   1.000
_cell.length_c   1.000
_cell.angle_alpha   90.00
_cell.angle_beta   90.00
_cell.angle_gamma   90.00
#
_symmetry.space_group_name_H-M   'P 1'
#
loop_
_entity.id
_entity.type
_entity.pdbx_description
1 polymer ?
#
loop_
_entity_poly.entity_id
_entity_poly.type
_entity_poly.pdbx_seq_one_letter_code
_entity_poly.pdbx_strand_id
1 'polypeptide(L)'
;METQFRLLRFSGGIPLAMTMAAEVLLRGNFERFDHGEQTQLITVLIEELIQGLPPSVQRLLEAASVLWRFNEDRLTSIVDDDIETETFRSLVRLPFITLAGDYWMLHDAVRTWTQQDLIRRKPQTYEQMRWKALEQIRSEERLHPRLRSKLRMDKLYLHEHPLVRSTCFLGPADGVELRECRECDIPAIQSLYIRYLNFIAPSVPEERHMEGIIRSVWLTDPSSFITIWRQNELIAFYGMFPLHDRMLSVLSDAPLFHPFLTGVETSSEGLLVMYGRA
;
A
#
# COMPACT_ATOMS: atom_id res chain seq x y z
N MET A 1 15.06 -3.88 27.67
CA MET A 1 15.16 -3.42 26.27
C MET A 1 14.40 -4.34 25.32
N GLU A 2 14.60 -5.67 25.38
CA GLU A 2 13.86 -6.68 24.60
C GLU A 2 12.32 -6.53 24.65
N THR A 3 11.74 -6.38 25.84
CA THR A 3 10.28 -6.28 26.05
C THR A 3 9.67 -5.01 25.44
N GLN A 4 10.43 -3.92 25.42
CA GLN A 4 9.98 -2.62 24.92
C GLN A 4 9.88 -2.60 23.38
N PHE A 5 10.84 -3.26 22.71
CA PHE A 5 10.79 -3.47 21.27
C PHE A 5 9.65 -4.42 20.86
N ARG A 6 9.37 -5.46 21.65
CA ARG A 6 8.23 -6.37 21.42
C ARG A 6 6.88 -5.65 21.58
N LEU A 7 6.77 -4.78 22.60
CA LEU A 7 5.61 -3.90 22.81
C LEU A 7 5.36 -2.95 21.65
N LEU A 8 6.41 -2.28 21.15
CA LEU A 8 6.33 -1.40 19.98
C LEU A 8 5.94 -2.15 18.70
N ARG A 9 6.45 -3.37 18.51
CA ARG A 9 6.10 -4.23 17.37
C ARG A 9 4.67 -4.76 17.43
N PHE A 10 4.21 -5.16 18.61
CA PHE A 10 2.86 -5.70 18.83
C PHE A 10 1.78 -4.64 18.76
N SER A 11 2.05 -3.44 19.30
CA SER A 11 1.11 -2.31 19.31
C SER A 11 1.03 -1.54 18.00
N GLY A 12 1.98 -1.74 17.07
CA GLY A 12 2.10 -0.95 15.84
C GLY A 12 2.30 0.55 16.09
N GLY A 13 2.71 0.94 17.30
CA GLY A 13 2.82 2.35 17.69
C GLY A 13 1.51 2.99 18.16
N ILE A 14 0.42 2.23 18.31
CA ILE A 14 -0.85 2.75 18.86
C ILE A 14 -0.75 2.82 20.40
N PRO A 15 -0.88 4.00 21.03
CA PRO A 15 -0.76 4.14 22.49
C PRO A 15 -1.73 3.28 23.29
N LEU A 16 -2.93 3.00 22.73
CA LEU A 16 -3.89 2.11 23.36
C LEU A 16 -3.48 0.63 23.28
N ALA A 17 -2.98 0.18 22.13
CA ALA A 17 -2.45 -1.19 22.00
C ALA A 17 -1.19 -1.39 22.86
N MET A 18 -0.41 -0.33 23.12
CA MET A 18 0.69 -0.30 24.11
C MET A 18 0.17 -0.50 25.54
N THR A 19 -0.85 0.26 25.95
CA THR A 19 -1.45 0.14 27.30
C THR A 19 -2.02 -1.26 27.54
N MET A 20 -2.63 -1.86 26.51
CA MET A 20 -3.22 -3.19 26.61
C MET A 20 -2.19 -4.33 26.51
N ALA A 21 -1.17 -4.19 25.65
CA ALA A 21 -0.04 -5.10 25.63
C ALA A 21 0.74 -5.05 26.95
N ALA A 22 0.85 -3.87 27.57
CA ALA A 22 1.39 -3.72 28.91
C ALA A 22 0.52 -4.42 29.96
N GLU A 23 -0.81 -4.34 29.86
CA GLU A 23 -1.72 -5.05 30.76
C GLU A 23 -1.66 -6.59 30.59
N VAL A 24 -1.52 -7.09 29.37
CA VAL A 24 -1.32 -8.52 29.07
C VAL A 24 0.06 -9.00 29.57
N LEU A 25 1.09 -8.16 29.44
CA LEU A 25 2.43 -8.43 29.99
C LEU A 25 2.43 -8.45 31.53
N LEU A 26 1.68 -7.55 32.17
CA LEU A 26 1.52 -7.51 33.63
C LEU A 26 0.79 -8.76 34.17
N ARG A 27 -0.02 -9.42 33.34
CA ARG A 27 -0.68 -10.70 33.65
C ARG A 27 0.18 -11.94 33.34
N GLY A 28 1.41 -11.77 32.83
CA GLY A 28 2.46 -12.79 32.84
C GLY A 28 2.44 -13.86 31.74
N ASN A 29 1.66 -13.72 30.66
CA ASN A 29 1.42 -14.82 29.70
C ASN A 29 1.75 -14.52 28.22
N PHE A 30 2.58 -13.51 27.93
CA PHE A 30 2.83 -13.07 26.55
C PHE A 30 3.48 -14.15 25.65
N GLU A 31 4.29 -15.06 26.21
CA GLU A 31 4.97 -16.11 25.44
C GLU A 31 4.10 -17.32 25.08
N ARG A 32 2.80 -17.32 25.45
CA ARG A 32 1.88 -18.44 25.21
C ARG A 32 0.86 -18.22 24.10
N PHE A 33 0.73 -17.01 23.57
CA PHE A 33 -0.23 -16.75 22.52
C PHE A 33 0.31 -17.21 21.17
N ASP A 34 -0.34 -18.19 20.55
CA ASP A 34 -0.09 -18.51 19.14
C ASP A 34 -0.49 -17.33 18.24
N HIS A 35 0.07 -17.23 17.03
CA HIS A 35 -0.20 -16.16 16.08
C HIS A 35 -1.71 -16.00 15.77
N GLY A 36 -2.47 -17.09 15.80
CA GLY A 36 -3.93 -17.06 15.65
C GLY A 36 -4.63 -16.31 16.79
N GLU A 37 -4.23 -16.56 18.04
CA GLU A 37 -4.83 -15.95 19.22
C GLU A 37 -4.49 -14.46 19.32
N GLN A 38 -3.27 -14.07 18.92
CA GLN A 38 -2.86 -12.66 18.83
C GLN A 38 -3.71 -11.89 17.82
N THR A 39 -3.97 -12.48 16.65
CA THR A 39 -4.79 -11.87 15.59
C THR A 39 -6.24 -11.70 16.04
N GLN A 40 -6.78 -12.70 16.75
CA GLN A 40 -8.13 -12.66 17.27
C GLN A 40 -8.30 -11.59 18.37
N LEU A 41 -7.31 -11.45 19.26
CA LEU A 41 -7.31 -10.40 20.27
C LEU A 41 -7.28 -9.01 19.62
N ILE A 42 -6.41 -8.77 18.64
CA ILE A 42 -6.36 -7.49 17.90
C ILE A 42 -7.70 -7.18 17.23
N THR A 43 -8.34 -8.19 16.64
CA THR A 43 -9.66 -8.05 15.99
C THR A 43 -10.72 -7.56 16.97
N VAL A 44 -10.83 -8.18 18.14
CA VAL A 44 -11.79 -7.78 19.18
C VAL A 44 -11.53 -6.36 19.67
N LEU A 45 -10.25 -5.98 19.83
CA LEU A 45 -9.90 -4.63 20.28
C LEU A 45 -10.24 -3.55 19.26
N ILE A 46 -10.00 -3.82 17.98
CA ILE A 46 -10.37 -2.89 16.91
C ILE A 46 -11.89 -2.74 16.84
N GLU A 47 -12.62 -3.84 17.01
CA GLU A 47 -14.08 -3.82 17.05
C GLU A 47 -14.60 -2.91 18.17
N GLU A 48 -14.14 -3.12 19.41
CA GLU A 48 -14.51 -2.28 20.56
C GLU A 48 -14.17 -0.80 20.35
N LEU A 49 -13.01 -0.51 19.76
CA LEU A 49 -12.55 0.83 19.46
C LEU A 49 -13.46 1.56 18.45
N ILE A 50 -14.05 0.81 17.51
CA ILE A 50 -14.86 1.35 16.43
C ILE A 50 -16.34 1.41 16.80
N GLN A 51 -16.85 0.46 17.59
CA GLN A 51 -18.26 0.40 17.99
C GLN A 51 -18.73 1.66 18.74
N GLY A 52 -17.84 2.35 19.46
CA GLY A 52 -18.15 3.59 20.18
C GLY A 52 -18.20 4.85 19.32
N LEU A 53 -17.89 4.78 18.02
CA LEU A 53 -17.80 5.95 17.16
C LEU A 53 -19.18 6.43 16.68
N PRO A 54 -19.39 7.75 16.55
CA PRO A 54 -20.59 8.27 15.88
C PRO A 54 -20.72 7.70 14.46
N PRO A 55 -21.94 7.43 13.96
CA PRO A 55 -22.14 6.85 12.63
C PRO A 55 -21.49 7.64 11.49
N SER A 56 -21.42 8.97 11.61
CA SER A 56 -20.74 9.85 10.64
C SER A 56 -19.23 9.60 10.63
N VAL A 57 -18.59 9.50 11.79
CA VAL A 57 -17.16 9.19 11.91
C VAL A 57 -16.86 7.77 11.45
N GLN A 58 -17.73 6.80 11.77
CA GLN A 58 -17.60 5.42 11.30
C GLN A 58 -17.65 5.33 9.78
N ARG A 59 -18.55 6.08 9.12
CA ARG A 59 -18.62 6.14 7.66
C ARG A 59 -17.37 6.76 7.05
N LEU A 60 -16.79 7.80 7.68
CA LEU A 60 -15.51 8.35 7.22
C LEU A 60 -14.35 7.37 7.43
N LEU A 61 -14.38 6.58 8.51
CA LEU A 61 -13.39 5.54 8.76
C LEU A 61 -13.46 4.43 7.70
N GLU A 62 -14.68 4.01 7.34
CA GLU A 62 -14.93 3.09 6.23
C GLU A 62 -14.32 3.64 4.92
N ALA A 63 -14.59 4.90 4.56
CA ALA A 63 -14.03 5.53 3.37
C ALA A 63 -12.50 5.69 3.44
N ALA A 64 -11.95 6.10 4.58
CA ALA A 64 -10.51 6.23 4.80
C ALA A 64 -9.78 4.87 4.68
N SER A 65 -10.44 3.78 5.06
CA SER A 65 -9.88 2.43 4.94
C SER A 65 -9.61 2.05 3.48
N VAL A 66 -10.40 2.55 2.52
CA VAL A 66 -10.25 2.30 1.08
C VAL A 66 -9.04 3.03 0.48
N LEU A 67 -8.60 4.14 1.07
CA LEU A 67 -7.52 5.00 0.57
C LEU A 67 -6.19 4.75 1.28
N TRP A 68 -5.08 4.54 0.56
CA TRP A 68 -3.76 4.46 1.18
C TRP A 68 -3.44 5.68 2.07
N ARG A 69 -3.77 6.87 1.58
CA ARG A 69 -3.72 8.14 2.33
C ARG A 69 -4.87 9.04 1.91
N PHE A 70 -5.32 9.88 2.83
CA PHE A 70 -6.52 10.69 2.64
C PHE A 70 -6.35 12.11 3.17
N ASN A 71 -7.17 13.01 2.66
CA ASN A 71 -7.44 14.34 3.18
C ASN A 71 -8.97 14.55 3.14
N GLU A 72 -9.45 15.71 3.59
CA GLU A 72 -10.88 16.02 3.61
C GLU A 72 -11.50 15.92 2.21
N ASP A 73 -10.89 16.53 1.20
CA ASP A 73 -11.37 16.51 -0.19
C ASP A 73 -11.56 15.10 -0.75
N ARG A 74 -10.58 14.20 -0.53
CA ARG A 74 -10.67 12.80 -0.98
C ARG A 74 -11.81 12.07 -0.29
N LEU A 75 -12.00 12.27 1.02
CA LEU A 75 -13.10 11.62 1.72
C LEU A 75 -14.46 12.15 1.21
N THR A 76 -14.59 13.45 1.00
CA THR A 76 -15.83 14.05 0.47
C THR A 76 -16.19 13.45 -0.89
N SER A 77 -15.21 13.25 -1.77
CA SER A 77 -15.43 12.65 -3.09
C SER A 77 -15.93 11.19 -3.06
N ILE A 78 -15.70 10.47 -1.96
CA ILE A 78 -16.05 9.05 -1.82
C ILE A 78 -17.42 8.87 -1.16
N VAL A 79 -17.75 9.71 -0.18
CA VAL A 79 -18.87 9.49 0.74
C VAL A 79 -20.21 10.00 0.16
N ASP A 80 -20.21 10.70 -0.99
CA ASP A 80 -21.35 11.35 -1.67
C ASP A 80 -22.10 12.40 -0.84
N ASP A 81 -21.58 12.75 0.34
CA ASP A 81 -22.18 13.68 1.27
C ASP A 81 -21.13 14.74 1.65
N ASP A 82 -21.58 15.98 1.84
CA ASP A 82 -20.73 17.01 2.41
C ASP A 82 -20.28 16.59 3.81
N ILE A 83 -18.97 16.58 4.02
CA ILE A 83 -18.39 16.26 5.31
C ILE A 83 -18.36 17.53 6.15
N GLU A 84 -19.06 17.51 7.29
CA GLU A 84 -18.86 18.56 8.29
C GLU A 84 -17.41 18.54 8.77
N THR A 85 -16.74 19.69 8.74
CA THR A 85 -15.33 19.81 9.16
C THR A 85 -15.07 19.28 10.57
N GLU A 86 -16.04 19.36 11.48
CA GLU A 86 -15.90 18.80 12.83
C GLU A 86 -15.93 17.25 12.84
N THR A 87 -16.65 16.63 11.91
CA THR A 87 -16.62 15.17 11.72
C THR A 87 -15.25 14.73 11.18
N PHE A 88 -14.69 15.46 10.20
CA PHE A 88 -13.33 15.19 9.71
C PHE A 88 -12.28 15.37 10.82
N ARG A 89 -12.39 16.44 11.63
CA ARG A 89 -11.52 16.64 12.79
C ARG A 89 -11.66 15.56 13.85
N SER A 90 -12.86 15.04 14.04
CA SER A 90 -13.10 13.92 14.96
C SER A 90 -12.42 12.64 14.46
N LEU A 91 -12.49 12.37 13.15
CA LEU A 91 -11.77 11.25 12.52
C LEU A 91 -10.26 11.38 12.71
N VAL A 92 -9.64 12.51 12.33
CA VAL A 92 -8.16 12.65 12.35
C VAL A 92 -7.57 12.74 13.77
N ARG A 93 -8.42 12.89 14.80
CA ARG A 93 -8.03 12.80 16.22
C ARG A 93 -8.01 11.38 16.77
N LEU A 94 -8.47 10.39 15.99
CA LEU A 94 -8.43 9.00 16.42
C LEU A 94 -6.98 8.52 16.60
N PRO A 95 -6.68 7.71 17.63
CA PRO A 95 -5.31 7.39 18.04
C PRO A 95 -4.55 6.49 17.06
N PHE A 96 -5.19 6.04 15.99
CA PHE A 96 -4.66 5.17 14.94
C PHE A 96 -4.65 5.86 13.57
N ILE A 97 -4.84 7.18 13.53
CA ILE A 97 -4.67 8.01 12.36
C ILE A 97 -3.45 8.91 12.58
N THR A 98 -2.54 8.93 11.61
CA THR A 98 -1.29 9.68 11.68
C THR A 98 -1.15 10.64 10.50
N LEU A 99 -0.52 11.79 10.74
CA LEU A 99 -0.19 12.76 9.69
C LEU A 99 1.15 12.36 9.05
N ALA A 100 1.14 12.17 7.73
CA ALA A 100 2.30 11.81 6.93
C ALA A 100 2.46 12.82 5.77
N GLY A 101 3.25 13.87 6.02
CA GLY A 101 3.33 15.03 5.12
C GLY A 101 1.99 15.77 5.09
N ASP A 102 1.43 15.97 3.89
CA ASP A 102 0.16 16.69 3.70
C ASP A 102 -1.09 15.80 3.79
N TYR A 103 -0.93 14.51 4.10
CA TYR A 103 -2.02 13.54 4.10
C TYR A 103 -2.09 12.78 5.42
N TRP A 104 -3.28 12.30 5.74
CA TRP A 104 -3.53 11.40 6.85
C TRP A 104 -3.46 9.95 6.40
N MET A 105 -2.99 9.08 7.28
CA MET A 105 -2.89 7.64 7.07
C MET A 105 -3.58 6.89 8.20
N LEU A 106 -4.35 5.88 7.83
CA LEU A 106 -4.95 4.94 8.76
C LEU A 106 -3.98 3.79 9.03
N HIS A 107 -3.78 3.45 10.30
CA HIS A 107 -2.93 2.33 10.70
C HIS A 107 -3.40 1.01 10.06
N ASP A 108 -2.45 0.22 9.54
CA ASP A 108 -2.72 -0.96 8.71
C ASP A 108 -3.65 -1.98 9.36
N ALA A 109 -3.45 -2.29 10.65
CA ALA A 109 -4.30 -3.26 11.35
C ALA A 109 -5.78 -2.82 11.37
N VAL A 110 -6.03 -1.54 11.68
CA VAL A 110 -7.38 -0.97 11.70
C VAL A 110 -7.95 -0.93 10.29
N ARG A 111 -7.14 -0.49 9.32
CA ARG A 111 -7.50 -0.46 7.90
C ARG A 111 -7.93 -1.83 7.39
N THR A 112 -7.14 -2.87 7.61
CA THR A 112 -7.45 -4.23 7.16
C THR A 112 -8.72 -4.75 7.81
N TRP A 113 -8.87 -4.55 9.13
CA TRP A 113 -10.08 -4.95 9.83
C TRP A 113 -11.32 -4.22 9.29
N THR A 114 -11.27 -2.89 9.15
CA THR A 114 -12.38 -2.07 8.65
C THR A 114 -12.76 -2.46 7.22
N GLN A 115 -11.78 -2.71 6.35
CA GLN A 115 -12.05 -3.19 4.99
C GLN A 115 -12.73 -4.56 4.99
N GLN A 116 -12.21 -5.52 5.76
CA GLN A 116 -12.78 -6.86 5.83
C GLN A 116 -14.21 -6.85 6.37
N ASP A 117 -14.45 -6.07 7.41
CA ASP A 117 -15.77 -5.87 7.98
C ASP A 117 -16.73 -5.21 6.97
N LEU A 118 -16.29 -4.14 6.30
CA LEU A 118 -17.08 -3.47 5.26
C LEU A 118 -17.40 -4.38 4.06
N ILE A 119 -16.43 -5.16 3.57
CA ILE A 119 -16.63 -6.12 2.48
C ILE A 119 -17.64 -7.19 2.89
N ARG A 120 -17.58 -7.68 4.13
CA ARG A 120 -18.53 -8.68 4.65
C ARG A 120 -19.94 -8.11 4.77
N ARG A 121 -20.10 -6.90 5.31
CA ARG A 121 -21.41 -6.28 5.58
C ARG A 121 -22.04 -5.66 4.33
N LYS A 122 -21.26 -4.98 3.50
CA LYS A 122 -21.71 -4.13 2.38
C LYS A 122 -20.73 -4.20 1.20
N PRO A 123 -20.58 -5.35 0.52
CA PRO A 123 -19.60 -5.51 -0.55
C PRO A 123 -19.82 -4.53 -1.71
N GLN A 124 -21.06 -4.20 -2.07
CA GLN A 124 -21.33 -3.22 -3.14
C GLN A 124 -20.91 -1.81 -2.75
N THR A 125 -21.10 -1.42 -1.49
CA THR A 125 -20.65 -0.11 -0.99
C THR A 125 -19.14 0.00 -1.03
N TYR A 126 -18.43 -1.08 -0.66
CA TYR A 126 -16.98 -1.15 -0.78
C TYR A 126 -16.51 -0.90 -2.22
N GLU A 127 -17.07 -1.63 -3.18
CA GLU A 127 -16.74 -1.50 -4.60
C GLU A 127 -17.01 -0.08 -5.13
N GLN A 128 -18.13 0.52 -4.74
CA GLN A 128 -18.47 1.90 -5.10
C GLN A 128 -17.47 2.90 -4.54
N MET A 129 -17.10 2.77 -3.25
CA MET A 129 -16.07 3.63 -2.64
C MET A 129 -14.73 3.47 -3.35
N ARG A 130 -14.35 2.24 -3.72
CA ARG A 130 -13.10 1.95 -4.43
C ARG A 130 -13.07 2.60 -5.81
N TRP A 131 -14.18 2.54 -6.54
CA TRP A 131 -14.31 3.16 -7.86
C TRP A 131 -14.19 4.69 -7.78
N LYS A 132 -14.88 5.33 -6.83
CA LYS A 132 -14.77 6.79 -6.61
C LYS A 132 -13.39 7.22 -6.17
N ALA A 133 -12.75 6.46 -5.29
CA ALA A 133 -11.36 6.70 -4.90
C ALA A 133 -10.43 6.73 -6.11
N LEU A 134 -10.60 5.78 -7.05
CA LEU A 134 -9.82 5.74 -8.29
C LEU A 134 -10.12 6.95 -9.18
N GLU A 135 -11.38 7.33 -9.34
CA GLU A 135 -11.78 8.49 -10.14
C GLU A 135 -11.21 9.79 -9.56
N GLN A 136 -11.28 9.97 -8.24
CA GLN A 136 -10.68 11.11 -7.55
C GLN A 136 -9.17 11.18 -7.77
N ILE A 137 -8.45 10.08 -7.62
CA ILE A 137 -6.99 10.06 -7.84
C ILE A 137 -6.64 10.35 -9.30
N ARG A 138 -7.44 9.86 -10.26
CA ARG A 138 -7.29 10.22 -11.69
C ARG A 138 -7.54 11.70 -11.93
N SER A 139 -8.52 12.29 -11.25
CA SER A 139 -8.79 13.72 -11.31
C SER A 139 -7.61 14.54 -10.78
N GLU A 140 -7.07 14.19 -9.62
CA GLU A 140 -5.90 14.82 -9.02
C GLU A 140 -4.66 14.73 -9.93
N GLU A 141 -4.44 13.59 -10.59
CA GLU A 141 -3.32 13.41 -11.52
C GLU A 141 -3.44 14.33 -12.75
N ARG A 142 -4.66 14.54 -13.27
CA ARG A 142 -4.93 15.47 -14.38
C ARG A 142 -4.70 16.92 -13.97
N LEU A 143 -5.12 17.31 -12.76
CA LEU A 143 -4.98 18.66 -12.23
C LEU A 143 -3.55 18.98 -11.79
N HIS A 144 -2.84 17.98 -11.27
CA HIS A 144 -1.48 18.12 -10.74
C HIS A 144 -0.53 17.07 -11.34
N PRO A 145 -0.11 17.23 -12.61
CA PRO A 145 0.80 16.27 -13.27
C PRO A 145 2.11 16.04 -12.52
N ARG A 146 2.57 17.00 -11.71
CA ARG A 146 3.77 16.88 -10.86
C ARG A 146 3.62 15.83 -9.74
N LEU A 147 2.39 15.51 -9.33
CA LEU A 147 2.11 14.50 -8.31
C LEU A 147 1.97 13.09 -8.89
N ARG A 148 2.14 12.91 -10.21
CA ARG A 148 1.93 11.64 -10.91
C ARG A 148 2.66 10.45 -10.25
N SER A 149 3.94 10.59 -9.93
CA SER A 149 4.72 9.55 -9.24
C SER A 149 4.11 9.19 -7.88
N LYS A 150 3.74 10.21 -7.10
CA LYS A 150 3.11 10.07 -5.78
C LYS A 150 1.75 9.36 -5.91
N LEU A 151 0.89 9.78 -6.83
CA LEU A 151 -0.47 9.26 -7.03
C LEU A 151 -0.51 7.84 -7.63
N ARG A 152 0.55 7.39 -8.32
CA ARG A 152 0.65 5.99 -8.78
C ARG A 152 0.57 4.99 -7.64
N MET A 153 1.18 5.29 -6.49
CA MET A 153 1.06 4.42 -5.31
C MET A 153 -0.36 4.32 -4.79
N ASP A 154 -1.08 5.44 -4.77
CA ASP A 154 -2.48 5.45 -4.33
C ASP A 154 -3.35 4.61 -5.27
N LYS A 155 -3.10 4.67 -6.59
CA LYS A 155 -3.76 3.79 -7.58
C LYS A 155 -3.37 2.33 -7.39
N LEU A 156 -2.09 2.05 -7.20
CA LEU A 156 -1.57 0.69 -7.01
C LEU A 156 -2.20 0.02 -5.78
N TYR A 157 -2.41 0.78 -4.70
CA TYR A 157 -3.11 0.30 -3.51
C TYR A 157 -4.56 -0.16 -3.80
N LEU A 158 -5.27 0.52 -4.70
CA LEU A 158 -6.65 0.21 -5.08
C LEU A 158 -6.79 -1.02 -5.98
N HIS A 159 -5.70 -1.51 -6.60
CA HIS A 159 -5.75 -2.75 -7.40
C HIS A 159 -5.85 -4.02 -6.55
N GLU A 160 -5.70 -3.91 -5.22
CA GLU A 160 -5.89 -4.97 -4.22
C GLU A 160 -5.11 -6.27 -4.43
N HIS A 161 -4.18 -6.31 -5.38
CA HIS A 161 -3.43 -7.51 -5.69
C HIS A 161 -2.66 -7.95 -4.42
N PRO A 162 -2.88 -9.17 -3.89
CA PRO A 162 -2.33 -9.57 -2.59
C PRO A 162 -0.81 -9.41 -2.50
N LEU A 163 -0.09 -9.70 -3.59
CA LEU A 163 1.37 -9.51 -3.67
C LEU A 163 1.79 -8.03 -3.62
N VAL A 164 1.00 -7.13 -4.19
CA VAL A 164 1.26 -5.68 -4.17
C VAL A 164 1.01 -5.14 -2.77
N ARG A 165 -0.10 -5.54 -2.13
CA ARG A 165 -0.41 -5.18 -0.74
C ARG A 165 0.62 -5.72 0.25
N SER A 166 1.02 -6.97 0.12
CA SER A 166 1.99 -7.58 1.03
C SER A 166 3.42 -7.07 0.84
N THR A 167 3.77 -6.60 -0.35
CA THR A 167 5.14 -6.14 -0.64
C THR A 167 5.32 -4.65 -0.42
N CYS A 168 4.36 -3.83 -0.84
CA CYS A 168 4.49 -2.37 -0.87
C CYS A 168 3.79 -1.66 0.31
N PHE A 169 2.90 -2.37 1.01
CA PHE A 169 1.90 -1.76 1.89
C PHE A 169 1.74 -2.49 3.24
N LEU A 170 2.70 -3.35 3.64
CA LEU A 170 2.71 -4.02 4.95
C LEU A 170 3.69 -3.35 5.94
N GLY A 171 3.14 -2.77 7.00
CA GLY A 171 3.84 -2.40 8.23
C GLY A 171 3.81 -0.89 8.51
N PRO A 172 4.02 -0.46 9.77
CA PRO A 172 4.15 0.94 10.08
C PRO A 172 5.28 1.51 9.22
N ALA A 173 4.95 2.53 8.43
CA ALA A 173 5.86 3.26 7.54
C ALA A 173 6.94 4.05 8.30
N ASP A 174 7.27 3.62 9.52
CA ASP A 174 8.31 4.23 10.32
C ASP A 174 9.67 3.98 9.65
N GLY A 175 10.20 5.08 9.14
CA GLY A 175 11.49 5.16 8.48
C GLY A 175 11.51 4.61 7.05
N VAL A 176 10.36 4.37 6.41
CA VAL A 176 10.29 3.97 4.99
C VAL A 176 9.97 5.18 4.11
N GLU A 177 10.81 5.44 3.12
CA GLU A 177 10.67 6.57 2.19
C GLU A 177 10.51 6.06 0.76
N LEU A 178 9.53 6.59 0.04
CA LEU A 178 9.37 6.36 -1.39
C LEU A 178 10.16 7.41 -2.16
N ARG A 179 11.07 6.97 -3.03
CA ARG A 179 11.88 7.87 -3.86
C ARG A 179 11.70 7.53 -5.33
N GLU A 180 11.82 8.56 -6.16
CA GLU A 180 11.94 8.38 -7.61
C GLU A 180 13.24 7.64 -7.93
N CYS A 181 13.17 6.68 -8.84
CA CYS A 181 14.33 5.92 -9.26
C CYS A 181 15.31 6.79 -10.05
N ARG A 182 16.55 6.86 -9.58
CA ARG A 182 17.66 7.49 -10.29
C ARG A 182 18.46 6.44 -11.06
N GLU A 183 19.26 6.88 -12.03
CA GLU A 183 20.10 5.95 -12.81
C GLU A 183 21.06 5.15 -11.92
N CYS A 184 21.58 5.78 -10.86
CA CYS A 184 22.45 5.13 -9.89
C CYS A 184 21.79 3.99 -9.10
N ASP A 185 20.45 3.95 -9.06
CA ASP A 185 19.70 2.93 -8.32
C ASP A 185 19.51 1.65 -9.15
N ILE A 186 19.70 1.71 -10.47
CA ILE A 186 19.43 0.60 -11.41
C ILE A 186 20.21 -0.68 -11.06
N PRO A 187 21.52 -0.64 -10.75
CA PRO A 187 22.25 -1.86 -10.37
C PRO A 187 21.70 -2.51 -9.09
N ALA A 188 21.23 -1.70 -8.13
CA ALA A 188 20.63 -2.18 -6.90
C ALA A 188 19.25 -2.79 -7.14
N ILE A 189 18.44 -2.18 -8.02
CA ILE A 189 17.15 -2.72 -8.47
C ILE A 189 17.33 -4.08 -9.16
N GLN A 190 18.29 -4.20 -10.08
CA GLN A 190 18.59 -5.48 -10.75
C GLN A 190 18.99 -6.55 -9.73
N SER A 191 19.82 -6.19 -8.75
CA SER A 191 20.24 -7.10 -7.67
C SER A 191 19.06 -7.55 -6.80
N LEU A 192 18.15 -6.63 -6.44
CA LEU A 192 16.94 -6.94 -5.68
C LEU A 192 15.98 -7.85 -6.46
N TYR A 193 15.84 -7.62 -7.76
CA TYR A 193 15.02 -8.45 -8.63
C TYR A 193 15.54 -9.90 -8.69
N ILE A 194 16.86 -10.07 -8.91
CA ILE A 194 17.50 -11.39 -8.95
C ILE A 194 17.35 -12.10 -7.60
N ARG A 195 17.58 -11.39 -6.49
CA ARG A 195 17.42 -11.95 -5.14
C ARG A 195 15.97 -12.41 -4.91
N TYR A 196 15.00 -11.59 -5.28
CA TYR A 196 13.59 -11.92 -5.18
C TYR A 196 13.27 -13.18 -6.01
N LEU A 197 13.68 -13.24 -7.29
CA LEU A 197 13.48 -14.42 -8.13
C LEU A 197 14.07 -15.70 -7.51
N ASN A 198 15.30 -15.63 -7.02
CA ASN A 198 15.95 -16.76 -6.35
C ASN A 198 15.20 -17.22 -5.09
N PHE A 199 14.54 -16.29 -4.40
CA PHE A 199 13.72 -16.61 -3.23
C PHE A 199 12.41 -17.32 -3.60
N ILE A 200 11.65 -16.82 -4.60
CA ILE A 200 10.33 -17.38 -4.91
C ILE A 200 10.38 -18.58 -5.85
N ALA A 201 11.43 -18.68 -6.68
CA ALA A 201 11.53 -19.69 -7.72
C ALA A 201 12.99 -20.07 -8.03
N PRO A 202 13.71 -20.74 -7.11
CA PRO A 202 15.15 -21.03 -7.22
C PRO A 202 15.57 -21.94 -8.39
N SER A 203 14.62 -22.46 -9.19
CA SER A 203 14.86 -23.50 -10.21
C SER A 203 14.28 -23.18 -11.59
N VAL A 204 14.03 -21.91 -11.92
CA VAL A 204 13.46 -21.52 -13.23
C VAL A 204 14.59 -21.04 -14.18
N PRO A 205 14.60 -21.45 -15.47
CA PRO A 205 15.69 -21.15 -16.41
C PRO A 205 15.87 -19.66 -16.74
N GLU A 206 17.04 -19.34 -17.29
CA GLU A 206 17.55 -18.01 -17.74
C GLU A 206 16.58 -17.20 -18.64
N GLU A 207 15.59 -17.84 -19.25
CA GLU A 207 14.67 -17.26 -20.24
C GLU A 207 13.61 -16.30 -19.66
N ARG A 208 13.54 -16.12 -18.34
CA ARG A 208 12.49 -15.31 -17.67
C ARG A 208 12.99 -14.09 -16.90
N HIS A 209 14.24 -13.70 -17.08
CA HIS A 209 14.80 -12.61 -16.30
C HIS A 209 14.50 -11.25 -16.93
N MET A 210 13.65 -10.46 -16.27
CA MET A 210 13.41 -9.09 -16.67
C MET A 210 14.59 -8.14 -16.38
N GLU A 211 15.66 -8.60 -15.73
CA GLU A 211 16.83 -7.79 -15.38
C GLU A 211 17.46 -7.07 -16.60
N GLY A 212 17.44 -7.72 -17.76
CA GLY A 212 18.01 -7.20 -19.00
C GLY A 212 17.22 -6.02 -19.58
N ILE A 213 15.92 -5.94 -19.27
CA ILE A 213 15.06 -4.83 -19.74
C ILE A 213 14.92 -3.71 -18.70
N ILE A 214 15.31 -3.90 -17.43
CA ILE A 214 15.14 -2.89 -16.37
C ILE A 214 15.75 -1.55 -16.79
N ARG A 215 16.97 -1.56 -17.34
CA ARG A 215 17.63 -0.33 -17.80
C ARG A 215 16.89 0.30 -18.99
N SER A 216 16.48 -0.50 -19.97
CA SER A 216 15.77 -0.01 -21.17
C SER A 216 14.40 0.59 -20.83
N VAL A 217 13.69 -0.02 -19.87
CA VAL A 217 12.43 0.49 -19.34
C VAL A 217 12.66 1.82 -18.63
N TRP A 218 13.68 1.92 -17.76
CA TRP A 218 13.99 3.16 -17.06
C TRP A 218 14.41 4.29 -18.01
N LEU A 219 15.20 3.99 -19.04
CA LEU A 219 15.57 4.97 -20.08
C LEU A 219 14.36 5.45 -20.89
N THR A 220 13.34 4.61 -21.03
CA THR A 220 12.11 4.96 -21.76
C THR A 220 11.20 5.84 -20.92
N ASP A 221 11.01 5.48 -19.66
CA ASP A 221 10.28 6.27 -18.68
C ASP A 221 10.90 6.07 -17.28
N PRO A 222 11.71 7.00 -16.75
CA PRO A 222 12.32 6.88 -15.43
C PRO A 222 11.29 6.73 -14.31
N SER A 223 10.09 7.28 -14.51
CA SER A 223 9.00 7.19 -13.55
C SER A 223 8.41 5.78 -13.45
N SER A 224 8.75 4.89 -14.40
CA SER A 224 8.33 3.49 -14.36
C SER A 224 8.83 2.76 -13.14
N PHE A 225 9.91 3.19 -12.49
CA PHE A 225 10.39 2.57 -11.27
C PHE A 225 10.24 3.50 -10.08
N ILE A 226 9.70 2.97 -9.00
CA ILE A 226 9.65 3.65 -7.70
C ILE A 226 10.37 2.76 -6.69
N THR A 227 11.18 3.43 -5.88
CA THR A 227 12.12 2.79 -4.97
C THR A 227 11.68 3.00 -3.53
N ILE A 228 11.83 1.96 -2.71
CA ILE A 228 11.42 1.92 -1.32
C ILE A 228 12.68 1.85 -0.46
N TRP A 229 12.90 2.89 0.33
CA TRP A 229 14.11 3.09 1.12
C TRP A 229 13.83 3.01 2.60
N ARG A 230 14.76 2.45 3.38
CA ARG A 230 14.76 2.54 4.84
C ARG A 230 16.14 2.92 5.33
N GLN A 231 16.24 3.97 6.16
CA GLN A 231 17.54 4.44 6.67
C GLN A 231 18.60 4.65 5.56
N ASN A 232 18.16 5.14 4.39
CA ASN A 232 18.99 5.34 3.21
C ASN A 232 19.54 4.05 2.54
N GLU A 233 18.96 2.90 2.84
CA GLU A 233 19.16 1.63 2.14
C GLU A 233 17.95 1.34 1.24
N LEU A 234 18.21 0.93 -0.01
CA LEU A 234 17.16 0.47 -0.93
C LEU A 234 16.73 -0.95 -0.55
N ILE A 235 15.52 -1.10 0.00
CA ILE A 235 15.03 -2.39 0.51
C ILE A 235 14.06 -3.10 -0.42
N ALA A 236 13.41 -2.34 -1.32
CA ALA A 236 12.48 -2.87 -2.30
C ALA A 236 12.29 -1.87 -3.44
N PHE A 237 11.71 -2.34 -4.54
CA PHE A 237 11.25 -1.49 -5.61
C PHE A 237 9.99 -2.07 -6.24
N TYR A 238 9.26 -1.23 -6.96
CA TYR A 238 8.24 -1.69 -7.89
C TYR A 238 8.36 -0.94 -9.23
N GLY A 239 8.04 -1.65 -10.30
CA GLY A 239 7.91 -1.15 -11.66
C GLY A 239 6.45 -1.03 -12.05
N MET A 240 6.03 0.09 -12.64
CA MET A 240 4.73 0.30 -13.28
C MET A 240 4.97 0.82 -14.70
N PHE A 241 4.69 -0.01 -15.70
CA PHE A 241 5.03 0.28 -17.08
C PHE A 241 3.81 0.79 -17.85
N PRO A 242 3.78 2.05 -18.31
CA PRO A 242 2.71 2.53 -19.17
C PRO A 242 2.81 1.87 -20.54
N LEU A 243 1.73 1.27 -21.02
CA LEU A 243 1.71 0.53 -22.30
C LEU A 243 1.50 1.43 -23.52
N HIS A 244 2.39 2.39 -23.74
CA HIS A 244 2.46 3.14 -25.01
C HIS A 244 3.46 2.49 -25.98
N ASP A 245 3.38 2.81 -27.27
CA ASP A 245 4.16 2.18 -28.36
C ASP A 245 5.65 2.02 -28.05
N ARG A 246 6.29 3.08 -27.53
CA ARG A 246 7.71 3.04 -27.17
C ARG A 246 8.04 2.05 -26.04
N MET A 247 7.16 1.92 -25.04
CA MET A 247 7.34 0.95 -23.95
C MET A 247 7.04 -0.46 -24.44
N LEU A 248 6.02 -0.64 -25.28
CA LEU A 248 5.69 -1.93 -25.90
C LEU A 248 6.88 -2.47 -26.72
N SER A 249 7.57 -1.60 -27.46
CA SER A 249 8.80 -1.97 -28.19
C SER A 249 9.95 -2.41 -27.28
N VAL A 250 10.06 -1.86 -26.07
CA VAL A 250 11.07 -2.31 -25.10
C VAL A 250 10.67 -3.64 -24.46
N LEU A 251 9.37 -3.82 -24.19
CA LEU A 251 8.85 -5.06 -23.63
C LEU A 251 8.91 -6.22 -24.64
N SER A 252 8.81 -5.97 -25.95
CA SER A 252 8.94 -7.01 -26.97
C SER A 252 10.32 -7.65 -27.03
N ASP A 253 11.36 -6.97 -26.53
CA ASP A 253 12.71 -7.53 -26.46
C ASP A 253 12.83 -8.62 -25.37
N ALA A 254 11.85 -8.71 -24.45
CA ALA A 254 11.78 -9.75 -23.44
C ALA A 254 10.76 -10.84 -23.82
N PRO A 255 11.20 -12.09 -24.04
CA PRO A 255 10.32 -13.22 -24.40
C PRO A 255 9.12 -13.41 -23.46
N LEU A 256 9.30 -13.05 -22.18
CA LEU A 256 8.27 -13.13 -21.14
C LEU A 256 7.01 -12.31 -21.46
N PHE A 257 7.10 -11.24 -22.26
CA PHE A 257 5.95 -10.41 -22.63
C PHE A 257 5.28 -10.83 -23.93
N HIS A 258 5.88 -11.71 -24.72
CA HIS A 258 5.32 -12.09 -26.03
C HIS A 258 3.86 -12.56 -25.96
N PRO A 259 3.46 -13.43 -25.01
CA PRO A 259 2.05 -13.85 -24.88
C PRO A 259 1.10 -12.71 -24.48
N PHE A 260 1.60 -11.73 -23.73
CA PHE A 260 0.83 -10.56 -23.33
C PHE A 260 0.65 -9.59 -24.49
N LEU A 261 1.72 -9.33 -25.25
CA LEU A 261 1.74 -8.41 -26.37
C LEU A 261 0.90 -8.90 -27.56
N THR A 262 0.70 -10.21 -27.72
CA THR A 262 -0.16 -10.78 -28.77
C THR A 262 -1.66 -10.51 -28.57
N GLY A 263 -2.09 -10.01 -27.41
CA GLY A 263 -3.50 -9.75 -27.07
C GLY A 263 -3.85 -8.32 -26.67
N VAL A 264 -2.88 -7.38 -26.65
CA VAL A 264 -3.12 -5.99 -26.26
C VAL A 264 -3.48 -5.16 -27.49
N GLU A 265 -4.75 -4.80 -27.64
CA GLU A 265 -5.13 -3.69 -28.53
C GLU A 265 -4.62 -2.37 -27.90
N THR A 266 -3.95 -1.56 -28.70
CA THR A 266 -3.19 -0.32 -28.36
C THR A 266 -4.03 0.82 -27.75
N SER A 267 -5.22 0.55 -27.23
CA SER A 267 -6.19 1.56 -26.76
C SER A 267 -6.44 1.58 -25.26
N SER A 268 -5.79 0.74 -24.45
CA SER A 268 -6.08 0.66 -23.01
C SER A 268 -4.91 1.07 -22.13
N GLU A 269 -5.20 1.87 -21.08
CA GLU A 269 -4.31 2.26 -19.97
C GLU A 269 -3.88 1.03 -19.13
N GLY A 270 -3.28 0.02 -19.74
CA GLY A 270 -2.77 -1.14 -19.04
C GLY A 270 -1.49 -0.80 -18.27
N LEU A 271 -1.34 -1.43 -17.11
CA LEU A 271 -0.18 -1.29 -16.23
C LEU A 271 0.40 -2.67 -15.99
N LEU A 272 1.66 -2.86 -16.36
CA LEU A 272 2.41 -4.04 -15.93
C LEU A 272 3.15 -3.72 -14.62
N VAL A 273 2.97 -4.55 -13.60
CA VAL A 273 3.59 -4.38 -12.29
C VAL A 273 4.74 -5.38 -12.11
N MET A 274 5.96 -4.88 -11.94
CA MET A 274 7.13 -5.65 -11.50
C MET A 274 7.43 -5.29 -10.04
N TYR A 275 7.97 -6.20 -9.24
CA TYR A 275 8.45 -5.86 -7.90
C TYR A 275 9.60 -6.77 -7.47
N GLY A 276 10.38 -6.32 -6.51
CA GLY A 276 11.45 -7.09 -5.87
C GLY A 276 11.72 -6.58 -4.45
N ARG A 277 12.06 -7.50 -3.55
CA ARG A 277 12.33 -7.23 -2.13
C ARG A 277 13.57 -7.99 -1.67
N ALA A 278 14.32 -7.38 -0.74
CA ALA A 278 15.47 -7.98 -0.07
C ALA A 278 15.09 -9.11 0.90
#